data_AF-A0A445H1G9-F1
#
_entry.id   AF-A0A445H1G9-F1
#
_cell.length_a   1.000
_cell.length_b   1.000
_cell.length_c   1.000
_cell.angle_alpha   90.00
_cell.angle_beta   90.00
_cell.angle_gamma   90.00
#
_symmetry.space_group_name_H-M   'P 1'
#
loop_
_entity.id
_entity.type
_entity.pdbx_description
1 polymer ?
#
loop_
_entity_poly.entity_id
_entity_poly.type
_entity_poly.pdbx_seq_one_letter_code
_entity_poly.pdbx_strand_id
1 'polypeptide(L)'
;MDFELRRAREKLEKEQRERKERARLKLQKEKKVKEEAQKQKEAIEAVQRSRRIDAAQAQLKAARQMQENLLAGGGIVFYRLLEAFFYEGGGDKIKLPPSCFAELSEQGTFDKRQGPLYFQLSLVHEESTSSIQTTDKVKQGRTTHSGVLEFTADEGSVGLPPHVWNNLFSEGTPKPPLVEIRYVWLPKGTYAKLQPENVGFSDLPNHKAILETCLRQHATLSQGDILTVNYGELAYELRVLELKPSSSVSVLETDIEVDIVDPDTSSQKTDGHVLMPLVFGMPQIGTIEEGKFVYYKFSIDNVIWEQLSPGNSCVEVKLESETDGGDTDIFISRHPVIFPTRHRHEWSSHDIGSKTLILSSNDKNMGAGTYSIGVYGFKGITNYKISVMVQDNFNQNVGQQASSSMSSMELDTEQCRNCKHYIPGRTIALHEAYCSRHNVVCQHAGCGVVLRIEESKNHIHCGRCGQAFQQAELEKHMKVFHEPLHCPCGIILEKEQMVSFMSPTLSC
;
A
#
# COMPACT_ATOMS: atom_id res chain seq x y z
N MET A 1 -106.50 -11.33 54.82
CA MET A 1 -105.86 -10.03 55.15
C MET A 1 -104.33 -10.10 55.23
N ASP A 2 -103.72 -11.20 55.67
CA ASP A 2 -102.25 -11.26 55.89
C ASP A 2 -101.37 -11.40 54.63
N PHE A 3 -101.92 -11.97 53.54
CA PHE A 3 -101.17 -12.24 52.31
C PHE A 3 -100.92 -10.96 51.47
N GLU A 4 -101.87 -10.04 51.45
CA GLU A 4 -101.77 -8.78 50.70
C GLU A 4 -100.80 -7.78 51.36
N LEU A 5 -100.77 -7.75 52.70
CA LEU A 5 -99.83 -6.93 53.47
C LEU A 5 -98.37 -7.41 53.32
N ARG A 6 -98.13 -8.73 53.29
CA ARG A 6 -96.78 -9.27 52.99
C ARG A 6 -96.33 -8.92 51.58
N ARG A 7 -97.21 -9.07 50.58
CA ARG A 7 -96.90 -8.76 49.18
C ARG A 7 -96.60 -7.28 48.95
N ALA A 8 -97.31 -6.39 49.66
CA ALA A 8 -97.05 -4.95 49.63
C ALA A 8 -95.70 -4.59 50.28
N ARG A 9 -95.36 -5.22 51.41
CA ARG A 9 -94.09 -5.01 52.12
C ARG A 9 -92.89 -5.52 51.33
N GLU A 10 -93.00 -6.68 50.69
CA GLU A 10 -91.98 -7.22 49.78
C GLU A 10 -91.80 -6.34 48.54
N LYS A 11 -92.88 -5.80 47.98
CA LYS A 11 -92.82 -4.87 46.84
C LYS A 11 -92.10 -3.57 47.24
N LEU A 12 -92.42 -3.02 48.42
CA LEU A 12 -91.76 -1.83 48.96
C LEU A 12 -90.27 -2.08 49.24
N GLU A 13 -89.91 -3.23 49.84
CA GLU A 13 -88.51 -3.60 50.07
C GLU A 13 -87.74 -3.79 48.77
N LYS A 14 -88.36 -4.43 47.76
CA LYS A 14 -87.75 -4.60 46.44
C LYS A 14 -87.50 -3.25 45.78
N GLU A 15 -88.48 -2.34 45.84
CA GLU A 15 -88.35 -0.99 45.29
C GLU A 15 -87.28 -0.16 46.03
N GLN A 16 -87.18 -0.28 47.36
CA GLN A 16 -86.12 0.34 48.16
C GLN A 16 -84.73 -0.22 47.82
N ARG A 17 -84.60 -1.55 47.62
CA ARG A 17 -83.35 -2.17 47.17
C ARG A 17 -82.96 -1.72 45.77
N GLU A 18 -83.91 -1.69 44.83
CA GLU A 18 -83.66 -1.22 43.46
C GLU A 18 -83.25 0.26 43.42
N ARG A 19 -83.88 1.13 44.23
CA ARG A 19 -83.46 2.54 44.37
C ARG A 19 -82.04 2.65 44.94
N LYS A 20 -81.71 1.86 45.97
CA LYS A 20 -80.39 1.86 46.59
C LYS A 20 -79.31 1.35 45.62
N GLU A 21 -79.61 0.30 44.85
CA GLU A 21 -78.72 -0.19 43.79
C GLU A 21 -78.53 0.82 42.67
N ARG A 22 -79.61 1.45 42.17
CA ARG A 22 -79.51 2.50 41.14
C ARG A 22 -78.66 3.69 41.62
N ALA A 23 -78.83 4.12 42.86
CA ALA A 23 -78.01 5.17 43.47
C ALA A 23 -76.53 4.75 43.57
N ARG A 24 -76.25 3.51 43.99
CA ARG A 24 -74.89 2.97 44.07
C ARG A 24 -74.22 2.87 42.69
N LEU A 25 -74.95 2.39 41.68
CA LEU A 25 -74.49 2.32 40.28
C LEU A 25 -74.19 3.72 39.70
N LYS A 26 -75.03 4.71 40.01
CA LYS A 26 -74.81 6.10 39.58
C LYS A 26 -73.55 6.68 40.22
N LEU A 27 -73.37 6.49 41.52
CA LEU A 27 -72.17 6.93 42.25
C LEU A 27 -70.89 6.25 41.72
N GLN A 28 -70.97 4.95 41.41
CA GLN A 28 -69.85 4.20 40.82
C GLN A 28 -69.51 4.68 39.41
N LYS A 29 -70.50 5.01 38.57
CA LYS A 29 -70.27 5.62 37.25
C LYS A 29 -69.63 6.99 37.37
N GLU A 30 -70.14 7.86 38.24
CA GLU A 30 -69.56 9.19 38.46
C GLU A 30 -68.11 9.10 38.97
N LYS A 31 -67.82 8.16 39.88
CA LYS A 31 -66.45 7.92 40.35
C LYS A 31 -65.51 7.45 39.23
N LYS A 32 -65.95 6.51 38.38
CA LYS A 32 -65.17 6.05 37.21
C LYS A 32 -64.90 7.18 36.22
N VAL A 33 -65.91 7.98 35.89
CA VAL A 33 -65.75 9.13 34.98
C VAL A 33 -64.76 10.15 35.55
N LYS A 34 -64.80 10.41 36.86
CA LYS A 34 -63.86 11.32 37.53
C LYS A 34 -62.43 10.79 37.54
N GLU A 35 -62.24 9.49 37.79
CA GLU A 35 -60.93 8.82 37.72
C GLU A 35 -60.37 8.80 36.29
N GLU A 36 -61.19 8.54 35.28
CA GLU A 36 -60.79 8.59 33.86
C GLU A 36 -60.41 10.02 33.43
N ALA A 37 -61.20 11.02 33.81
CA ALA A 37 -60.88 12.44 33.56
C ALA A 37 -59.57 12.87 34.24
N GLN A 38 -59.31 12.39 35.45
CA GLN A 38 -58.06 12.64 36.16
C GLN A 38 -56.86 11.98 35.45
N LYS A 39 -56.98 10.71 35.04
CA LYS A 39 -55.94 10.02 34.27
C LYS A 39 -55.65 10.70 32.94
N GLN A 40 -56.69 11.17 32.23
CA GLN A 40 -56.50 11.92 30.98
C GLN A 40 -55.77 13.25 31.23
N LYS A 41 -56.11 13.97 32.29
CA LYS A 41 -55.42 15.22 32.65
C LYS A 41 -53.94 14.97 33.01
N GLU A 42 -53.68 13.96 33.83
CA GLU A 42 -52.31 13.54 34.21
C GLU A 42 -51.50 13.10 32.98
N ALA A 43 -52.10 12.38 32.04
CA ALA A 43 -51.45 11.99 30.79
C ALA A 43 -51.09 13.21 29.91
N ILE A 44 -52.00 14.18 29.77
CA ILE A 44 -51.73 15.42 29.02
C ILE A 44 -50.62 16.23 29.68
N GLU A 45 -50.65 16.37 31.01
CA GLU A 45 -49.62 17.10 31.77
C GLU A 45 -48.26 16.39 31.69
N ALA A 46 -48.23 15.06 31.74
CA ALA A 46 -47.01 14.26 31.57
C ALA A 46 -46.39 14.46 30.17
N VAL A 47 -47.21 14.45 29.10
CA VAL A 47 -46.75 14.72 27.72
C VAL A 47 -46.21 16.14 27.59
N GLN A 48 -46.89 17.14 28.16
CA GLN A 48 -46.41 18.52 28.16
C GLN A 48 -45.11 18.67 28.94
N ARG A 49 -44.96 17.98 30.08
CA ARG A 49 -43.73 17.97 30.88
C ARG A 49 -42.57 17.32 30.12
N SER A 50 -42.80 16.19 29.43
CA SER A 50 -41.79 15.58 28.56
C SER A 50 -41.32 16.55 27.50
N ARG A 51 -42.25 17.15 26.73
CA ARG A 51 -41.89 18.12 25.68
C ARG A 51 -41.07 19.31 26.21
N ARG A 52 -41.36 19.79 27.43
CA ARG A 52 -40.57 20.86 28.06
C ARG A 52 -39.17 20.40 28.45
N ILE A 53 -39.04 19.19 28.98
CA ILE A 53 -37.73 18.61 29.32
C ILE A 53 -36.93 18.39 28.04
N ASP A 54 -37.52 17.82 27.00
CA ASP A 54 -36.88 17.57 25.72
C ASP A 54 -36.45 18.90 25.06
N ALA A 55 -37.31 19.93 25.09
CA ALA A 55 -36.98 21.25 24.60
C ALA A 55 -35.84 21.91 25.42
N ALA A 56 -35.85 21.79 26.75
CA ALA A 56 -34.79 22.32 27.60
C ALA A 56 -33.46 21.58 27.39
N GLN A 57 -33.49 20.27 27.23
CA GLN A 57 -32.31 19.46 26.88
C GLN A 57 -31.77 19.82 25.49
N ALA A 58 -32.64 20.02 24.51
CA ALA A 58 -32.25 20.47 23.18
C ALA A 58 -31.60 21.86 23.22
N GLN A 59 -32.15 22.80 24.00
CA GLN A 59 -31.56 24.13 24.22
C GLN A 59 -30.20 24.04 24.91
N LEU A 60 -30.07 23.24 25.98
CA LEU A 60 -28.80 23.03 26.66
C LEU A 60 -27.74 22.42 25.74
N LYS A 61 -28.12 21.44 24.92
CA LYS A 61 -27.23 20.82 23.94
C LYS A 61 -26.79 21.83 22.88
N ALA A 62 -27.71 22.63 22.35
CA ALA A 62 -27.40 23.68 21.38
C ALA A 62 -26.49 24.76 21.97
N ALA A 63 -26.75 25.21 23.19
CA ALA A 63 -25.91 26.18 23.90
C ALA A 63 -24.49 25.64 24.14
N ARG A 64 -24.38 24.37 24.58
CA ARG A 64 -23.09 23.70 24.75
C ARG A 64 -22.33 23.60 23.44
N GLN A 65 -22.98 23.16 22.36
CA GLN A 65 -22.35 23.05 21.05
C GLN A 65 -21.90 24.42 20.51
N MET A 66 -22.70 25.47 20.72
CA MET A 66 -22.32 26.84 20.37
C MET A 66 -21.08 27.30 21.15
N GLN A 67 -21.01 27.00 22.45
CA GLN A 67 -19.84 27.32 23.27
C GLN A 67 -18.60 26.53 22.84
N GLU A 68 -18.74 25.25 22.51
CA GLU A 68 -17.65 24.42 21.97
C GLU A 68 -17.15 24.97 20.62
N ASN A 69 -18.04 25.39 19.72
CA ASN A 69 -17.68 26.03 18.45
C ASN A 69 -16.96 27.36 18.64
N LEU A 70 -17.41 28.20 19.59
CA LEU A 70 -16.75 29.46 19.93
C LEU A 70 -15.32 29.22 20.43
N LEU A 71 -15.11 28.20 21.26
CA LEU A 71 -13.79 27.83 21.74
C LEU A 71 -12.90 27.29 20.61
N ALA A 72 -13.46 26.41 19.76
CA ALA A 72 -12.72 25.80 18.67
C ALA A 72 -12.25 26.82 17.62
N GLY A 73 -13.07 27.80 17.27
CA GLY A 73 -12.71 28.86 16.30
C GLY A 73 -12.05 30.09 16.93
N GLY A 74 -11.56 30.02 18.17
CA GLY A 74 -10.88 31.15 18.81
C GLY A 74 -11.75 32.41 18.95
N GLY A 75 -13.06 32.23 19.17
CA GLY A 75 -14.06 33.30 19.26
C GLY A 75 -14.89 33.50 17.98
N ILE A 76 -14.55 32.80 16.90
CA ILE A 76 -15.19 32.94 15.58
C ILE A 76 -15.97 31.66 15.29
N VAL A 77 -17.27 31.79 15.00
CA VAL A 77 -18.12 30.64 14.63
C VAL A 77 -18.48 30.76 13.17
N PHE A 78 -17.82 29.92 12.36
CA PHE A 78 -18.12 29.81 10.95
C PHE A 78 -18.31 28.33 10.59
N TYR A 79 -19.44 28.02 9.97
CA TYR A 79 -19.67 26.71 9.36
C TYR A 79 -20.57 26.83 8.13
N ARG A 80 -20.32 25.99 7.12
CA ARG A 80 -21.08 25.94 5.86
C ARG A 80 -21.22 24.49 5.38
N LEU A 81 -22.35 24.22 4.74
CA LEU A 81 -22.60 22.97 4.01
C LEU A 81 -22.34 23.23 2.54
N LEU A 82 -21.32 22.58 1.98
CA LEU A 82 -20.91 22.77 0.59
C LEU A 82 -20.90 21.43 -0.15
N GLU A 83 -21.23 21.47 -1.45
CA GLU A 83 -21.10 20.31 -2.33
C GLU A 83 -19.62 20.10 -2.68
N ALA A 84 -19.09 18.91 -2.38
CA ALA A 84 -17.68 18.62 -2.64
C ALA A 84 -17.44 18.18 -4.08
N PHE A 85 -16.46 18.79 -4.73
CA PHE A 85 -15.91 18.33 -6.00
C PHE A 85 -14.42 18.01 -5.86
N PHE A 86 -13.99 17.01 -6.63
CA PHE A 86 -12.59 16.60 -6.69
C PHE A 86 -11.80 17.56 -7.58
N TYR A 87 -10.61 17.96 -7.15
CA TYR A 87 -9.64 18.62 -8.01
C TYR A 87 -8.24 18.05 -7.81
N GLU A 88 -7.43 18.11 -8.86
CA GLU A 88 -6.04 17.66 -8.81
C GLU A 88 -5.18 18.73 -8.14
N GLY A 89 -4.85 18.51 -6.87
CA GLY A 89 -4.11 19.43 -6.02
C GLY A 89 -3.12 18.70 -5.12
N GLY A 90 -2.11 19.42 -4.63
CA GLY A 90 -1.12 18.89 -3.67
C GLY A 90 -1.53 19.15 -2.23
N GLY A 91 -1.21 18.21 -1.34
CA GLY A 91 -1.42 18.34 0.09
C GLY A 91 -2.90 18.34 0.52
N ASP A 92 -3.22 19.14 1.52
CA ASP A 92 -4.53 19.25 2.19
C ASP A 92 -5.16 20.65 2.02
N LYS A 93 -4.83 21.37 0.96
CA LYS A 93 -5.32 22.75 0.76
C LYS A 93 -6.61 22.72 -0.04
N ILE A 94 -7.70 23.25 0.51
CA ILE A 94 -9.02 23.25 -0.14
C ILE A 94 -9.29 24.56 -0.87
N LYS A 95 -10.22 24.53 -1.83
CA LYS A 95 -10.74 25.73 -2.50
C LYS A 95 -12.13 26.05 -1.96
N LEU A 96 -12.31 27.27 -1.48
CA LEU A 96 -13.58 27.74 -0.94
C LEU A 96 -14.25 28.80 -1.85
N PRO A 97 -15.56 29.04 -1.71
CA PRO A 97 -16.23 30.13 -2.42
C PRO A 97 -15.80 31.52 -1.94
N PRO A 98 -15.87 32.55 -2.81
CA PRO A 98 -15.66 33.94 -2.43
C PRO A 98 -16.57 34.43 -1.29
N SER A 99 -17.82 33.95 -1.19
CA SER A 99 -18.71 34.28 -0.08
C SER A 99 -18.15 33.89 1.30
N CYS A 100 -17.43 32.77 1.39
CA CYS A 100 -16.77 32.34 2.63
C CYS A 100 -15.67 33.32 3.04
N PHE A 101 -14.92 33.86 2.08
CA PHE A 101 -13.92 34.90 2.36
C PHE A 101 -14.55 36.17 2.94
N ALA A 102 -15.64 36.64 2.33
CA ALA A 102 -16.33 37.86 2.77
C ALA A 102 -16.80 37.73 4.23
N GLU A 103 -17.44 36.62 4.59
CA GLU A 103 -17.93 36.38 5.95
C GLU A 103 -16.81 36.22 6.98
N LEU A 104 -15.77 35.46 6.66
CA LEU A 104 -14.59 35.32 7.53
C LEU A 104 -13.90 36.69 7.72
N SER A 105 -13.86 37.51 6.67
CA SER A 105 -13.28 38.86 6.73
C SER A 105 -14.10 39.82 7.58
N GLU A 106 -15.44 39.76 7.52
CA GLU A 106 -16.30 40.53 8.42
C GLU A 106 -16.11 40.14 9.89
N GLN A 107 -15.80 38.87 10.15
CA GLN A 107 -15.57 38.34 11.48
C GLN A 107 -14.13 38.57 12.00
N GLY A 108 -13.27 39.23 11.22
CA GLY A 108 -11.91 39.60 11.64
C GLY A 108 -10.90 38.45 11.65
N THR A 109 -11.12 37.37 10.89
CA THR A 109 -10.22 36.21 10.87
C THR A 109 -8.84 36.50 10.25
N PHE A 110 -8.75 37.53 9.40
CA PHE A 110 -7.52 37.87 8.65
C PHE A 110 -6.61 38.88 9.37
N ASP A 111 -6.94 39.25 10.61
CA ASP A 111 -6.06 40.09 11.40
C ASP A 111 -4.73 39.35 11.65
N LYS A 112 -3.61 40.09 11.57
CA LYS A 112 -2.23 39.55 11.65
C LYS A 112 -1.92 38.72 12.92
N ARG A 113 -2.84 38.65 13.89
CA ARG A 113 -2.69 37.89 15.13
C ARG A 113 -3.24 36.46 15.05
N GLN A 114 -4.09 36.14 14.08
CA GLN A 114 -4.82 34.86 14.05
C GLN A 114 -4.10 33.71 13.32
N GLY A 115 -3.06 33.98 12.53
CA GLY A 115 -2.29 32.95 11.82
C GLY A 115 -3.02 32.38 10.59
N PRO A 116 -2.60 31.21 10.05
CA PRO A 116 -3.22 30.59 8.89
C PRO A 116 -4.65 30.10 9.19
N LEU A 117 -5.50 30.02 8.17
CA LEU A 117 -6.87 29.54 8.30
C LEU A 117 -6.95 28.02 8.18
N TYR A 118 -7.60 27.39 9.15
CA TYR A 118 -7.86 25.95 9.14
C TYR A 118 -9.35 25.66 9.22
N PHE A 119 -9.73 24.57 8.57
CA PHE A 119 -11.10 24.11 8.54
C PHE A 119 -11.16 22.63 8.90
N GLN A 120 -12.13 22.28 9.71
CA GLN A 120 -12.54 20.91 9.95
C GLN A 120 -13.61 20.54 8.92
N LEU A 121 -13.43 19.40 8.25
CA LEU A 121 -14.36 18.84 7.27
C LEU A 121 -14.98 17.58 7.84
N SER A 122 -16.30 17.47 7.72
CA SER A 122 -17.09 16.31 8.15
C SER A 122 -18.12 15.94 7.08
N LEU A 123 -18.24 14.65 6.80
CA LEU A 123 -19.23 14.15 5.85
C LEU A 123 -20.64 14.22 6.46
N VAL A 124 -21.57 14.89 5.77
CA VAL A 124 -22.98 14.88 6.17
C VAL A 124 -23.63 13.62 5.61
N HIS A 125 -23.97 12.68 6.49
CA HIS A 125 -24.80 11.55 6.08
C HIS A 125 -26.26 11.99 6.05
N GLU A 126 -26.92 11.81 4.91
CA GLU A 126 -28.38 11.79 4.85
C GLU A 126 -28.89 10.52 5.56
N GLU A 127 -28.85 10.50 6.89
CA GLU A 127 -29.75 9.62 7.63
C GLU A 127 -31.12 10.29 7.65
N SER A 128 -31.87 9.97 6.60
CA SER A 128 -33.32 9.98 6.58
C SER A 128 -33.88 9.61 7.96
N THR A 129 -34.76 10.48 8.45
CA THR A 129 -35.69 10.25 9.55
C THR A 129 -36.08 8.78 9.78
N SER A 130 -36.04 8.38 11.05
CA SER A 130 -36.71 7.21 11.65
C SER A 130 -35.90 5.91 11.72
N SER A 131 -35.22 5.67 12.83
CA SER A 131 -35.61 4.60 13.77
C SER A 131 -34.67 4.59 14.98
N ILE A 132 -35.29 4.51 16.16
CA ILE A 132 -34.61 4.28 17.42
C ILE A 132 -34.02 2.87 17.37
N GLN A 133 -32.70 2.76 17.28
CA GLN A 133 -31.98 1.58 17.74
C GLN A 133 -30.78 2.02 18.57
N THR A 134 -30.98 1.88 19.88
CA THR A 134 -29.94 1.82 20.91
C THR A 134 -28.92 0.74 20.57
N THR A 135 -27.74 1.14 20.12
CA THR A 135 -26.47 0.53 20.54
C THR A 135 -25.39 1.61 20.47
N ASP A 136 -24.74 1.86 21.62
CA ASP A 136 -23.66 2.82 21.80
C ASP A 136 -22.40 2.41 21.02
N LYS A 137 -22.40 2.66 19.72
CA LYS A 137 -21.23 3.07 18.95
C LYS A 137 -21.69 4.20 18.07
N VAL A 138 -21.58 5.43 18.58
CA VAL A 138 -21.63 6.65 17.76
C VAL A 138 -20.67 6.40 16.60
N LYS A 139 -21.18 6.14 15.39
CA LYS A 139 -20.41 6.23 14.17
C LYS A 139 -19.94 7.68 14.09
N GLN A 140 -18.79 7.98 14.70
CA GLN A 140 -18.11 9.25 14.48
C GLN A 140 -17.85 9.30 12.98
N GLY A 141 -18.55 10.20 12.28
CA GLY A 141 -18.24 10.48 10.88
C GLY A 141 -16.75 10.80 10.77
N ARG A 142 -16.10 10.32 9.70
CA ARG A 142 -14.69 10.66 9.47
C ARG A 142 -14.57 12.18 9.38
N THR A 143 -13.68 12.73 10.20
CA THR A 143 -13.36 14.15 10.20
C THR A 143 -11.92 14.33 9.82
N THR A 144 -11.64 15.23 8.90
CA THR A 144 -10.26 15.63 8.56
C THR A 144 -10.14 17.15 8.66
N HIS A 145 -8.91 17.64 8.72
CA HIS A 145 -8.62 19.06 8.75
C HIS A 145 -7.89 19.46 7.48
N SER A 146 -8.02 20.73 7.11
CA SER A 146 -7.43 21.25 5.89
C SER A 146 -7.15 22.74 6.01
N GLY A 147 -6.10 23.19 5.32
CA GLY A 147 -5.85 24.61 5.08
C GLY A 147 -6.61 25.11 3.85
N VAL A 148 -6.63 26.43 3.63
CA VAL A 148 -7.20 27.01 2.40
C VAL A 148 -6.11 27.36 1.41
N LEU A 149 -6.30 26.95 0.16
CA LEU A 149 -5.45 27.37 -0.96
C LEU A 149 -5.87 28.75 -1.47
N GLU A 150 -7.15 28.86 -1.85
CA GLU A 150 -7.72 30.04 -2.50
C GLU A 150 -9.25 30.07 -2.36
N PHE A 151 -9.83 31.25 -2.58
CA PHE A 151 -11.27 31.49 -2.51
C PHE A 151 -11.85 31.69 -3.93
N THR A 152 -11.75 30.67 -4.78
CA THR A 152 -12.12 30.71 -6.20
C THR A 152 -13.17 29.68 -6.61
N ALA A 153 -13.67 28.87 -5.67
CA ALA A 153 -14.67 27.85 -5.97
C ALA A 153 -16.04 28.48 -6.30
N ASP A 154 -16.88 27.74 -7.03
CA ASP A 154 -18.24 28.18 -7.32
C ASP A 154 -19.07 28.25 -6.04
N GLU A 155 -19.97 29.23 -5.96
CA GLU A 155 -20.84 29.42 -4.80
C GLU A 155 -21.64 28.14 -4.48
N GLY A 156 -21.57 27.70 -3.22
CA GLY A 156 -22.19 26.45 -2.76
C GLY A 156 -21.33 25.19 -2.93
N SER A 157 -20.10 25.30 -3.45
CA SER A 157 -19.21 24.16 -3.69
C SER A 157 -17.85 24.27 -2.96
N VAL A 158 -17.18 23.14 -2.74
CA VAL A 158 -15.81 23.06 -2.19
C VAL A 158 -14.93 22.15 -3.02
N GLY A 159 -13.74 22.65 -3.38
CA GLY A 159 -12.73 21.86 -4.07
C GLY A 159 -11.86 21.11 -3.06
N LEU A 160 -11.87 19.78 -3.12
CA LEU A 160 -11.07 18.91 -2.24
C LEU A 160 -9.94 18.23 -3.03
N PRO A 161 -8.68 18.29 -2.52
CA PRO A 161 -7.55 17.59 -3.12
C PRO A 161 -7.61 16.07 -2.85
N PRO A 162 -6.80 15.24 -3.54
CA PRO A 162 -6.85 13.78 -3.42
C PRO A 162 -6.67 13.28 -1.98
N HIS A 163 -5.76 13.89 -1.21
CA HIS A 163 -5.52 13.50 0.19
C HIS A 163 -6.78 13.67 1.05
N VAL A 164 -7.45 14.82 0.95
CA VAL A 164 -8.65 15.14 1.73
C VAL A 164 -9.84 14.29 1.24
N TRP A 165 -9.94 14.10 -0.08
CA TRP A 165 -10.97 13.26 -0.70
C TRP A 165 -10.89 11.81 -0.19
N ASN A 166 -9.71 11.19 -0.23
CA ASN A 166 -9.52 9.79 0.17
C ASN A 166 -9.71 9.57 1.68
N ASN A 167 -9.39 10.59 2.51
CA ASN A 167 -9.61 10.51 3.95
C ASN A 167 -11.09 10.69 4.34
N LEU A 168 -11.83 11.56 3.65
CA LEU A 168 -13.25 11.82 3.93
C LEU A 168 -14.19 10.77 3.34
N PHE A 169 -13.96 10.35 2.10
CA PHE A 169 -14.90 9.50 1.36
C PHE A 169 -14.43 8.05 1.34
N SER A 170 -15.33 7.14 1.70
CA SER A 170 -15.16 5.71 1.46
C SER A 170 -15.86 5.31 0.16
N GLU A 171 -15.46 4.18 -0.42
CA GLU A 171 -16.16 3.55 -1.55
C GLU A 171 -17.66 3.37 -1.21
N GLY A 172 -18.55 4.02 -1.97
CA GLY A 172 -20.00 3.98 -1.76
C GLY A 172 -20.66 5.30 -1.32
N THR A 173 -19.95 6.42 -1.31
CA THR A 173 -20.51 7.75 -1.01
C THR A 173 -21.41 8.29 -2.13
N PRO A 174 -22.56 8.92 -1.81
CA PRO A 174 -23.47 9.50 -2.81
C PRO A 174 -22.80 10.66 -3.56
N LYS A 175 -23.14 10.84 -4.84
CA LYS A 175 -22.63 11.93 -5.69
C LYS A 175 -23.74 12.95 -6.00
N PRO A 176 -23.51 14.26 -5.78
CA PRO A 176 -22.35 14.88 -5.13
C PRO A 176 -22.44 14.77 -3.58
N PRO A 177 -21.33 14.49 -2.88
CA PRO A 177 -21.37 14.39 -1.43
C PRO A 177 -21.37 15.78 -0.78
N LEU A 178 -22.29 15.98 0.18
CA LEU A 178 -22.32 17.20 1.00
C LEU A 178 -21.31 17.11 2.15
N VAL A 179 -20.48 18.14 2.27
CA VAL A 179 -19.47 18.25 3.34
C VAL A 179 -19.76 19.48 4.18
N GLU A 180 -19.77 19.30 5.50
CA GLU A 180 -19.76 20.40 6.45
C GLU A 180 -18.32 20.88 6.65
N ILE A 181 -18.11 22.17 6.47
CA ILE A 181 -16.83 22.84 6.69
C ILE A 181 -17.01 23.78 7.88
N ARG A 182 -16.11 23.70 8.85
CA ARG A 182 -16.13 24.52 10.07
C ARG A 182 -14.78 25.17 10.30
N TYR A 183 -14.76 26.47 10.55
CA TYR A 183 -13.54 27.17 10.94
C TYR A 183 -13.07 26.71 12.31
N VAL A 184 -11.79 26.37 12.42
CA VAL A 184 -11.16 25.93 13.67
C VAL A 184 -9.78 26.52 13.81
N TRP A 185 -9.37 26.78 15.05
CA TRP A 185 -8.01 27.12 15.41
C TRP A 185 -7.24 25.85 15.76
N LEU A 186 -6.09 25.65 15.13
CA LEU A 186 -5.23 24.49 15.39
C LEU A 186 -3.90 24.92 16.03
N PRO A 187 -3.48 24.26 17.12
CA PRO A 187 -2.16 24.49 17.69
C PRO A 187 -1.08 23.95 16.76
N LYS A 188 0.13 24.54 16.83
CA LYS A 188 1.30 24.00 16.14
C LYS A 188 1.65 22.61 16.68
N GLY A 189 1.87 21.66 15.78
CA GLY A 189 2.28 20.31 16.13
C GLY A 189 3.66 20.28 16.74
N THR A 190 3.91 19.40 17.70
CA THR A 190 5.25 19.16 18.26
C THR A 190 5.72 17.74 18.06
N TYR A 191 4.78 16.79 17.98
CA TYR A 191 5.07 15.38 17.79
C TYR A 191 3.98 14.72 16.96
N ALA A 192 4.40 13.82 16.05
CA ALA A 192 3.52 12.98 15.26
C ALA A 192 4.03 11.53 15.25
N LYS A 193 3.15 10.59 15.58
CA LYS A 193 3.41 9.16 15.48
C LYS A 193 2.73 8.61 14.24
N LEU A 194 3.53 8.13 13.29
CA LEU A 194 3.07 7.64 12.00
C LEU A 194 3.32 6.14 11.88
N GLN A 195 2.42 5.44 11.25
CA GLN A 195 2.54 4.02 10.97
C GLN A 195 2.31 3.76 9.48
N PRO A 196 3.31 3.26 8.74
CA PRO A 196 3.13 2.79 7.37
C PRO A 196 2.10 1.65 7.32
N GLU A 197 1.23 1.63 6.32
CA GLU A 197 0.33 0.47 6.10
C GLU A 197 1.11 -0.74 5.55
N ASN A 198 2.15 -0.47 4.74
CA ASN A 198 2.99 -1.50 4.13
C ASN A 198 4.44 -1.44 4.64
N VAL A 199 5.10 -2.59 4.70
CA VAL A 199 6.55 -2.68 4.95
C VAL A 199 7.34 -2.00 3.82
N GLY A 200 8.48 -1.39 4.16
CA GLY A 200 9.41 -0.82 3.17
C GLY A 200 9.57 0.70 3.21
N PHE A 201 8.69 1.46 3.89
CA PHE A 201 8.90 2.92 4.00
C PHE A 201 10.13 3.28 4.83
N SER A 202 10.30 2.64 6.00
CA SER A 202 11.46 2.84 6.89
C SER A 202 12.79 2.42 6.24
N ASP A 203 12.70 1.58 5.21
CA ASP A 203 13.83 1.05 4.46
C ASP A 203 14.33 2.00 3.38
N LEU A 204 13.56 3.05 3.05
CA LEU A 204 13.95 4.02 2.05
C LEU A 204 15.15 4.87 2.53
N PRO A 205 16.12 5.12 1.63
CA PRO A 205 17.19 6.07 1.92
C PRO A 205 16.59 7.45 2.15
N ASN A 206 17.02 8.14 3.21
CA ASN A 206 16.52 9.46 3.57
C ASN A 206 14.98 9.53 3.74
N HIS A 207 14.32 8.45 4.21
CA HIS A 207 12.86 8.43 4.48
C HIS A 207 12.39 9.64 5.31
N LYS A 208 13.21 10.14 6.24
CA LYS A 208 12.93 11.36 7.02
C LYS A 208 12.80 12.61 6.14
N ALA A 209 13.72 12.83 5.20
CA ALA A 209 13.70 14.01 4.33
C ALA A 209 12.55 13.93 3.30
N ILE A 210 12.24 12.73 2.82
CA ILE A 210 11.10 12.48 1.93
C ILE A 210 9.80 12.83 2.66
N LEU A 211 9.67 12.35 3.90
CA LEU A 211 8.51 12.64 4.74
C LEU A 211 8.41 14.14 5.06
N GLU A 212 9.52 14.80 5.40
CA GLU A 212 9.55 16.24 5.65
C GLU A 212 9.10 17.03 4.42
N THR A 213 9.56 16.64 3.24
CA THR A 213 9.15 17.27 1.97
C THR A 213 7.65 17.08 1.72
N CYS A 214 7.12 15.90 2.01
CA CYS A 214 5.69 15.62 1.94
C CYS A 214 4.93 16.50 2.94
N LEU A 215 5.30 16.50 4.23
CA LEU A 215 4.65 17.29 5.27
C LEU A 215 4.62 18.79 4.98
N ARG A 216 5.64 19.35 4.31
CA ARG A 216 5.64 20.76 3.86
C ARG A 216 4.53 21.10 2.85
N GLN A 217 4.00 20.10 2.14
CA GLN A 217 2.87 20.30 1.23
C GLN A 217 1.53 20.38 1.98
N HIS A 218 1.47 19.84 3.19
CA HIS A 218 0.30 19.84 4.05
C HIS A 218 0.32 21.04 5.01
N ALA A 219 -0.86 21.51 5.37
CA ALA A 219 -1.09 22.56 6.35
C ALA A 219 -1.42 21.97 7.73
N THR A 220 -2.09 20.82 7.74
CA THR A 220 -2.63 20.17 8.92
C THR A 220 -2.39 18.66 8.89
N LEU A 221 -2.44 18.06 10.08
CA LEU A 221 -2.55 16.61 10.27
C LEU A 221 -3.67 16.33 11.27
N SER A 222 -4.51 15.34 11.00
CA SER A 222 -5.49 14.82 11.95
C SER A 222 -5.16 13.38 12.33
N GLN A 223 -5.44 13.03 13.58
CA GLN A 223 -5.31 11.67 14.06
C GLN A 223 -6.28 10.75 13.30
N GLY A 224 -5.76 9.65 12.77
CA GLY A 224 -6.50 8.68 11.96
C GLY A 224 -6.41 8.92 10.45
N ASP A 225 -5.97 10.10 10.00
CA ASP A 225 -5.77 10.39 8.57
C ASP A 225 -4.66 9.52 7.97
N ILE A 226 -4.78 9.23 6.68
CA ILE A 226 -3.77 8.54 5.89
C ILE A 226 -3.02 9.57 5.04
N LEU A 227 -1.72 9.65 5.25
CA LEU A 227 -0.78 10.48 4.51
C LEU A 227 -0.13 9.65 3.41
N THR A 228 -0.30 10.06 2.15
CA THR A 228 0.33 9.38 1.01
C THR A 228 1.65 10.07 0.68
N VAL A 229 2.75 9.35 0.85
CA VAL A 229 4.11 9.83 0.59
C VAL A 229 4.64 9.19 -0.69
N ASN A 230 4.95 10.02 -1.68
CA ASN A 230 5.45 9.55 -2.96
C ASN A 230 6.98 9.54 -3.00
N TYR A 231 7.57 8.45 -3.49
CA TYR A 231 8.99 8.32 -3.78
C TYR A 231 9.20 7.70 -5.16
N GLY A 232 9.58 8.53 -6.14
CA GLY A 232 9.65 8.11 -7.53
C GLY A 232 8.26 7.73 -8.06
N GLU A 233 8.10 6.48 -8.49
CA GLU A 233 6.84 5.92 -8.98
C GLU A 233 6.00 5.24 -7.88
N LEU A 234 6.50 5.16 -6.65
CA LEU A 234 5.81 4.49 -5.54
C LEU A 234 5.11 5.46 -4.61
N ALA A 235 3.94 5.06 -4.14
CA ALA A 235 3.16 5.73 -3.12
C ALA A 235 3.11 4.88 -1.85
N TYR A 236 3.53 5.46 -0.72
CA TYR A 236 3.47 4.84 0.60
C TYR A 236 2.39 5.49 1.43
N GLU A 237 1.50 4.69 2.01
CA GLU A 237 0.43 5.17 2.86
C GLU A 237 0.86 5.08 4.33
N LEU A 238 0.84 6.22 5.03
CA LEU A 238 1.20 6.33 6.44
C LEU A 238 0.00 6.84 7.23
N ARG A 239 -0.50 6.01 8.15
CA ARG A 239 -1.57 6.37 9.06
C ARG A 239 -1.04 7.20 10.23
N VAL A 240 -1.73 8.28 10.55
CA VAL A 240 -1.45 9.10 11.74
C VAL A 240 -2.06 8.43 12.97
N LEU A 241 -1.23 7.94 13.90
CA LEU A 241 -1.69 7.26 15.11
C LEU A 241 -1.90 8.23 16.29
N GLU A 242 -0.97 9.15 16.48
CA GLU A 242 -0.99 10.08 17.62
C GLU A 242 -0.38 11.43 17.20
N LEU A 243 -0.93 12.51 17.75
CA LEU A 243 -0.45 13.88 17.54
C LEU A 243 -0.40 14.61 18.89
N LYS A 244 0.55 15.54 19.03
CA LYS A 244 0.64 16.45 20.18
C LYS A 244 0.76 17.90 19.71
N PRO A 245 0.12 18.85 20.41
CA PRO A 245 -0.58 18.71 21.70
C PRO A 245 -2.06 18.29 21.61
N SER A 246 -2.63 18.21 20.41
CA SER A 246 -4.05 17.91 20.17
C SER A 246 -4.20 16.78 19.15
N SER A 247 -5.40 16.20 19.01
CA SER A 247 -5.73 15.18 18.01
C SER A 247 -5.72 15.72 16.56
N SER A 248 -5.56 17.03 16.39
CA SER A 248 -5.38 17.69 15.09
C SER A 248 -4.49 18.90 15.28
N VAL A 249 -3.49 19.05 14.42
CA VAL A 249 -2.42 20.05 14.59
C VAL A 249 -2.07 20.72 13.26
N SER A 250 -1.56 21.95 13.36
CA SER A 250 -0.94 22.65 12.25
C SER A 250 0.49 22.15 12.03
N VAL A 251 0.84 21.85 10.79
CA VAL A 251 2.21 21.47 10.37
C VAL A 251 2.90 22.55 9.53
N LEU A 252 2.21 23.68 9.26
CA LEU A 252 2.81 24.82 8.58
C LEU A 252 3.97 25.42 9.39
N GLU A 253 5.13 25.56 8.74
CA GLU A 253 6.31 26.26 9.27
C GLU A 253 6.63 25.85 10.72
N THR A 254 6.62 24.55 10.98
CA THR A 254 6.80 23.98 12.31
C THR A 254 7.71 22.76 12.23
N ASP A 255 8.65 22.68 13.17
CA ASP A 255 9.51 21.52 13.34
C ASP A 255 8.78 20.50 14.21
N ILE A 256 8.28 19.44 13.58
CA ILE A 256 7.54 18.36 14.25
C ILE A 256 8.47 17.17 14.40
N GLU A 257 8.57 16.63 15.61
CA GLU A 257 9.25 15.36 15.84
C GLU A 257 8.38 14.21 15.31
N VAL A 258 8.91 13.43 14.38
CA VAL A 258 8.18 12.31 13.79
C VAL A 258 8.75 10.97 14.23
N ASP A 259 7.88 10.13 14.78
CA ASP A 259 8.17 8.76 15.18
C ASP A 259 7.46 7.78 14.24
N ILE A 260 8.24 6.94 13.56
CA ILE A 260 7.73 5.96 12.58
C ILE A 260 7.74 4.58 13.25
N VAL A 261 6.57 3.99 13.36
CA VAL A 261 6.39 2.65 13.95
C VAL A 261 6.36 1.59 12.85
N ASP A 262 6.67 0.35 13.21
CA ASP A 262 6.49 -0.80 12.33
C ASP A 262 5.03 -0.94 11.83
N PRO A 263 4.85 -1.40 10.58
CA PRO A 263 3.52 -1.54 9.99
C PRO A 263 2.69 -2.61 10.71
N ASP A 264 1.37 -2.43 10.65
CA ASP A 264 0.44 -3.40 11.23
C ASP A 264 0.38 -4.65 10.33
N THR A 265 0.89 -5.78 10.83
CA THR A 265 0.96 -7.06 10.12
C THR A 265 -0.42 -7.62 9.75
N SER A 266 -1.51 -7.01 10.21
CA SER A 266 -2.88 -7.43 9.94
C SER A 266 -3.47 -6.95 8.59
N SER A 267 -2.82 -6.03 7.87
CA SER A 267 -3.42 -5.35 6.70
C SER A 267 -2.55 -5.35 5.43
N GLN A 268 -1.84 -6.45 5.14
CA GLN A 268 -1.07 -6.57 3.90
C GLN A 268 -1.97 -6.57 2.65
N LYS A 269 -2.20 -5.39 2.06
CA LYS A 269 -2.63 -5.28 0.66
C LYS A 269 -1.41 -5.47 -0.23
N THR A 270 -1.28 -6.67 -0.77
CA THR A 270 -0.16 -7.14 -1.63
C THR A 270 -0.19 -6.57 -3.05
N ASP A 271 -0.39 -5.26 -3.22
CA ASP A 271 -0.30 -4.60 -4.54
C ASP A 271 0.80 -3.52 -4.60
N GLY A 272 1.46 -3.22 -3.47
CA GLY A 272 2.60 -2.31 -3.41
C GLY A 272 3.94 -3.00 -3.73
N HIS A 273 4.85 -2.30 -4.42
CA HIS A 273 6.23 -2.76 -4.64
C HIS A 273 6.99 -2.68 -3.29
N VAL A 274 6.94 -3.77 -2.53
CA VAL A 274 7.62 -3.90 -1.24
C VAL A 274 9.04 -4.44 -1.45
N LEU A 275 10.03 -3.81 -0.81
CA LEU A 275 11.40 -4.33 -0.73
C LEU A 275 11.53 -5.28 0.45
N MET A 276 11.51 -6.58 0.18
CA MET A 276 11.70 -7.56 1.25
C MET A 276 13.18 -7.65 1.65
N PRO A 277 13.52 -7.54 2.95
CA PRO A 277 14.91 -7.64 3.39
C PRO A 277 15.40 -9.08 3.22
N LEU A 278 16.51 -9.27 2.51
CA LEU A 278 17.16 -10.54 2.25
C LEU A 278 18.50 -10.58 2.99
N VAL A 279 18.61 -11.51 3.95
CA VAL A 279 19.79 -11.65 4.81
C VAL A 279 20.73 -12.71 4.24
N PHE A 280 22.04 -12.46 4.32
CA PHE A 280 23.05 -13.40 3.86
C PHE A 280 22.86 -14.79 4.50
N GLY A 281 22.86 -15.83 3.67
CA GLY A 281 22.69 -17.22 4.07
C GLY A 281 21.26 -17.66 4.42
N MET A 282 20.30 -16.73 4.46
CA MET A 282 18.90 -17.02 4.77
C MET A 282 18.05 -16.98 3.48
N PRO A 283 17.73 -18.13 2.87
CA PRO A 283 16.92 -18.14 1.66
C PRO A 283 15.49 -17.70 1.94
N GLN A 284 14.87 -17.03 0.98
CA GLN A 284 13.44 -16.70 0.97
C GLN A 284 12.74 -17.42 -0.16
N ILE A 285 11.47 -17.77 0.07
CA ILE A 285 10.62 -18.44 -0.90
C ILE A 285 9.52 -17.47 -1.30
N GLY A 286 9.19 -17.44 -2.58
CA GLY A 286 8.13 -16.59 -3.11
C GLY A 286 7.43 -17.24 -4.30
N THR A 287 6.28 -16.68 -4.65
CA THR A 287 5.51 -17.04 -5.85
C THR A 287 5.29 -15.76 -6.65
N ILE A 288 5.49 -15.82 -7.96
CA ILE A 288 5.32 -14.67 -8.85
C ILE A 288 4.51 -15.04 -10.09
N GLU A 289 3.61 -14.16 -10.49
CA GLU A 289 2.81 -14.29 -11.70
C GLU A 289 3.49 -13.60 -12.89
N GLU A 290 3.15 -14.04 -14.10
CA GLU A 290 3.66 -13.46 -15.34
C GLU A 290 3.40 -11.95 -15.42
N GLY A 291 4.42 -11.18 -15.76
CA GLY A 291 4.35 -9.73 -15.91
C GLY A 291 4.51 -8.93 -14.60
N LYS A 292 4.55 -9.59 -13.44
CA LYS A 292 4.72 -8.91 -12.14
C LYS A 292 6.18 -8.90 -11.69
N PHE A 293 6.47 -7.96 -10.78
CA PHE A 293 7.76 -7.86 -10.08
C PHE A 293 7.59 -8.11 -8.58
N VAL A 294 8.60 -8.75 -8.00
CA VAL A 294 8.81 -8.84 -6.56
C VAL A 294 10.22 -8.35 -6.25
N TYR A 295 10.37 -7.54 -5.21
CA TYR A 295 11.64 -6.90 -4.90
C TYR A 295 12.22 -7.35 -3.56
N TYR A 296 13.53 -7.53 -3.54
CA TYR A 296 14.31 -7.84 -2.37
C TYR A 296 15.43 -6.82 -2.19
N LYS A 297 15.96 -6.67 -0.99
CA LYS A 297 17.13 -5.84 -0.72
C LYS A 297 18.13 -6.53 0.19
N PHE A 298 19.42 -6.30 -0.02
CA PHE A 298 20.48 -6.72 0.89
C PHE A 298 21.52 -5.61 1.02
N SER A 299 22.25 -5.56 2.14
CA SER A 299 23.27 -4.54 2.38
C SER A 299 24.64 -5.17 2.54
N ILE A 300 25.62 -4.63 1.84
CA ILE A 300 27.03 -4.96 2.03
C ILE A 300 27.62 -3.89 2.95
N ASP A 301 27.80 -4.24 4.22
CA ASP A 301 28.44 -3.37 5.20
C ASP A 301 29.96 -3.33 4.99
N ASN A 302 30.64 -2.35 5.60
CA ASN A 302 32.09 -2.19 5.47
C ASN A 302 32.88 -3.44 5.88
N VAL A 303 32.39 -4.21 6.87
CA VAL A 303 33.01 -5.48 7.29
C VAL A 303 32.96 -6.53 6.19
N ILE A 304 31.81 -6.67 5.53
CA ILE A 304 31.63 -7.60 4.40
C ILE A 304 32.45 -7.10 3.21
N TRP A 305 32.47 -5.79 2.97
CA TRP A 305 33.27 -5.19 1.91
C TRP A 305 34.77 -5.40 2.10
N GLU A 306 35.29 -5.30 3.32
CA GLU A 306 36.69 -5.59 3.65
C GLU A 306 37.06 -7.06 3.37
N GLN A 307 36.12 -7.99 3.52
CA GLN A 307 36.32 -9.40 3.14
C GLN A 307 36.33 -9.62 1.61
N LEU A 308 35.60 -8.79 0.86
CA LEU A 308 35.48 -8.86 -0.61
C LEU A 308 36.62 -8.11 -1.34
N SER A 309 37.16 -7.07 -0.70
CA SER A 309 38.22 -6.19 -1.22
C SER A 309 39.53 -6.88 -1.65
N PRO A 310 39.97 -8.02 -1.07
CA PRO A 310 41.17 -8.72 -1.55
C PRO A 310 40.96 -9.44 -2.89
N GLY A 311 39.72 -9.49 -3.42
CA GLY A 311 39.39 -10.19 -4.68
C GLY A 311 39.21 -11.70 -4.55
N ASN A 312 39.32 -12.23 -3.33
CA ASN A 312 39.26 -13.67 -3.04
C ASN A 312 37.87 -14.16 -2.66
N SER A 313 36.88 -13.27 -2.58
CA SER A 313 35.50 -13.59 -2.23
C SER A 313 34.55 -12.78 -3.10
N CYS A 314 33.37 -13.33 -3.39
CA CYS A 314 32.35 -12.72 -4.23
C CYS A 314 30.96 -12.88 -3.59
N VAL A 315 30.02 -12.02 -3.96
CA VAL A 315 28.63 -12.16 -3.52
C VAL A 315 27.87 -12.95 -4.57
N GLU A 316 27.38 -14.13 -4.18
CA GLU A 316 26.54 -14.99 -5.01
C GLU A 316 25.07 -14.72 -4.71
N VAL A 317 24.31 -14.31 -5.73
CA VAL A 317 22.86 -14.18 -5.68
C VAL A 317 22.25 -15.31 -6.50
N LYS A 318 21.56 -16.22 -5.84
CA LYS A 318 20.98 -17.42 -6.44
C LYS A 318 19.45 -17.37 -6.41
N LEU A 319 18.82 -17.65 -7.53
CA LEU A 319 17.38 -17.78 -7.70
C LEU A 319 17.08 -19.17 -8.27
N GLU A 320 16.48 -20.05 -7.47
CA GLU A 320 16.08 -21.39 -7.88
C GLU A 320 14.57 -21.37 -8.19
N SER A 321 14.18 -21.67 -9.43
CA SER A 321 12.77 -21.70 -9.85
C SER A 321 12.27 -23.15 -9.94
N GLU A 322 11.03 -23.43 -9.55
CA GLU A 322 10.38 -24.72 -9.82
C GLU A 322 10.12 -24.88 -11.33
N THR A 323 10.24 -26.10 -11.84
CA THR A 323 10.25 -26.39 -13.29
C THR A 323 8.87 -26.69 -13.87
N ASP A 324 7.79 -26.23 -13.22
CA ASP A 324 6.39 -26.50 -13.56
C ASP A 324 5.83 -25.61 -14.70
N GLY A 325 6.69 -25.24 -15.66
CA GLY A 325 6.32 -24.46 -16.84
C GLY A 325 6.37 -22.94 -16.66
N GLY A 326 6.75 -22.48 -15.46
CA GLY A 326 7.05 -21.09 -15.14
C GLY A 326 8.51 -20.71 -15.43
N ASP A 327 8.77 -19.43 -15.65
CA ASP A 327 10.12 -18.88 -15.82
C ASP A 327 10.20 -17.45 -15.28
N THR A 328 11.35 -17.11 -14.70
CA THR A 328 11.59 -15.81 -14.06
C THR A 328 12.77 -15.10 -14.71
N ASP A 329 12.98 -13.83 -14.39
CA ASP A 329 14.22 -13.08 -14.64
C ASP A 329 14.66 -12.39 -13.36
N ILE A 330 15.98 -12.21 -13.19
CA ILE A 330 16.55 -11.51 -12.04
C ILE A 330 17.30 -10.27 -12.51
N PHE A 331 17.05 -9.15 -11.84
CA PHE A 331 17.70 -7.86 -12.06
C PHE A 331 18.27 -7.35 -10.74
N ILE A 332 19.50 -6.84 -10.73
CA ILE A 332 20.13 -6.30 -9.53
C ILE A 332 20.62 -4.88 -9.84
N SER A 333 20.43 -3.99 -8.88
CA SER A 333 20.97 -2.65 -8.91
C SER A 333 21.51 -2.25 -7.54
N ARG A 334 22.51 -1.38 -7.55
CA ARG A 334 22.92 -0.63 -6.36
C ARG A 334 22.15 0.68 -6.24
N HIS A 335 22.01 1.17 -5.01
CA HIS A 335 21.51 2.52 -4.74
C HIS A 335 22.27 3.56 -5.60
N PRO A 336 21.57 4.49 -6.31
CA PRO A 336 20.21 4.97 -6.03
C PRO A 336 19.07 4.24 -6.74
N VAL A 337 19.32 3.20 -7.53
CA VAL A 337 18.24 2.46 -8.21
C VAL A 337 17.64 1.43 -7.26
N ILE A 338 16.51 1.77 -6.67
CA ILE A 338 15.85 0.95 -5.65
C ILE A 338 14.98 -0.16 -6.25
N PHE A 339 14.34 0.09 -7.39
CA PHE A 339 13.47 -0.88 -8.08
C PHE A 339 14.07 -1.18 -9.45
N PRO A 340 14.96 -2.18 -9.55
CA PRO A 340 15.52 -2.58 -10.84
C PRO A 340 14.41 -3.04 -11.78
N THR A 341 14.42 -2.52 -13.00
CA THR A 341 13.46 -2.94 -14.04
C THR A 341 14.19 -3.61 -15.19
N ARG A 342 13.42 -4.16 -16.15
CA ARG A 342 13.98 -4.75 -17.38
C ARG A 342 14.89 -3.80 -18.15
N HIS A 343 14.68 -2.50 -18.02
CA HIS A 343 15.44 -1.46 -18.75
C HIS A 343 16.43 -0.70 -17.87
N ARG A 344 16.27 -0.76 -16.53
CA ARG A 344 17.08 0.01 -15.58
C ARG A 344 17.63 -0.91 -14.50
N HIS A 345 18.76 -1.53 -14.78
CA HIS A 345 19.49 -2.41 -13.85
C HIS A 345 21.00 -2.39 -14.13
N GLU A 346 21.80 -2.88 -13.18
CA GLU A 346 23.26 -3.01 -13.34
C GLU A 346 23.68 -4.45 -13.67
N TRP A 347 23.02 -5.44 -13.08
CA TRP A 347 23.23 -6.86 -13.37
C TRP A 347 21.91 -7.56 -13.67
N SER A 348 21.94 -8.58 -14.52
CA SER A 348 20.76 -9.39 -14.81
C SER A 348 21.12 -10.79 -15.30
N SER A 349 20.24 -11.77 -15.03
CA SER A 349 20.29 -13.10 -15.64
C SER A 349 18.91 -13.46 -16.21
N HIS A 350 18.94 -13.98 -17.43
CA HIS A 350 17.75 -14.37 -18.20
C HIS A 350 17.72 -15.88 -18.47
N ASP A 351 18.58 -16.65 -17.80
CA ASP A 351 18.72 -18.10 -18.02
C ASP A 351 17.43 -18.84 -17.67
N ILE A 352 17.10 -19.93 -18.36
CA ILE A 352 15.90 -20.70 -18.03
C ILE A 352 16.13 -21.50 -16.75
N GLY A 353 15.19 -21.42 -15.80
CA GLY A 353 15.23 -22.17 -14.55
C GLY A 353 16.03 -21.46 -13.45
N SER A 354 17.06 -22.13 -12.93
CA SER A 354 17.88 -21.60 -11.84
C SER A 354 18.91 -20.59 -12.34
N LYS A 355 19.00 -19.44 -11.69
CA LYS A 355 19.89 -18.33 -12.05
C LYS A 355 20.87 -18.06 -10.93
N THR A 356 22.12 -17.83 -11.29
CA THR A 356 23.17 -17.42 -10.35
C THR A 356 23.87 -16.19 -10.90
N LEU A 357 23.85 -15.09 -10.14
CA LEU A 357 24.65 -13.91 -10.41
C LEU A 357 25.79 -13.82 -9.40
N ILE A 358 27.01 -13.62 -9.89
CA ILE A 358 28.20 -13.47 -9.07
C ILE A 358 28.65 -12.01 -9.17
N LEU A 359 28.61 -11.28 -8.06
CA LEU A 359 29.07 -9.90 -7.95
C LEU A 359 30.49 -9.92 -7.37
N SER A 360 31.46 -9.43 -8.14
CA SER A 360 32.88 -9.46 -7.78
C SER A 360 33.42 -8.06 -7.49
N SER A 361 34.41 -7.94 -6.61
CA SER A 361 35.02 -6.63 -6.30
C SER A 361 35.74 -5.97 -7.48
N ASN A 362 35.93 -6.70 -8.59
CA ASN A 362 36.43 -6.17 -9.86
C ASN A 362 35.36 -5.42 -10.67
N ASP A 363 34.08 -5.56 -10.31
CA ASP A 363 32.98 -4.86 -10.98
C ASP A 363 32.97 -3.38 -10.58
N LYS A 364 33.05 -2.49 -11.57
CA LYS A 364 33.15 -1.03 -11.35
C LYS A 364 32.01 -0.44 -10.52
N ASN A 365 30.85 -1.10 -10.50
CA ASN A 365 29.66 -0.64 -9.79
C ASN A 365 29.51 -1.29 -8.39
N MET A 366 30.40 -2.21 -8.01
CA MET A 366 30.36 -2.87 -6.70
C MET A 366 31.04 -2.03 -5.62
N GLY A 367 30.57 -2.16 -4.38
CA GLY A 367 31.06 -1.43 -3.21
C GLY A 367 30.14 -1.58 -2.00
N ALA A 368 30.55 -1.06 -0.85
CA ALA A 368 29.68 -1.03 0.34
C ALA A 368 28.40 -0.23 0.06
N GLY A 369 27.26 -0.73 0.55
CA GLY A 369 25.96 -0.10 0.36
C GLY A 369 24.81 -1.09 0.17
N THR A 370 23.63 -0.55 -0.11
CA THR A 370 22.40 -1.33 -0.30
C THR A 370 22.20 -1.67 -1.77
N TYR A 371 21.87 -2.93 -2.00
CA TYR A 371 21.55 -3.52 -3.29
C TYR A 371 20.09 -3.96 -3.28
N SER A 372 19.43 -3.74 -4.40
CA SER A 372 18.07 -4.18 -4.66
C SER A 372 18.06 -5.23 -5.75
N ILE A 373 17.22 -6.25 -5.56
CA ILE A 373 17.00 -7.33 -6.50
C ILE A 373 15.53 -7.26 -6.94
N GLY A 374 15.27 -7.30 -8.24
CA GLY A 374 13.95 -7.46 -8.84
C GLY A 374 13.85 -8.84 -9.45
N VAL A 375 12.92 -9.65 -8.95
CA VAL A 375 12.50 -10.90 -9.56
C VAL A 375 11.29 -10.61 -10.42
N TYR A 376 11.35 -10.95 -11.70
CA TYR A 376 10.29 -10.72 -12.68
C TYR A 376 9.69 -12.05 -13.13
N GLY A 377 8.37 -12.18 -13.15
CA GLY A 377 7.69 -13.33 -13.75
C GLY A 377 7.71 -13.20 -15.27
N PHE A 378 8.56 -13.98 -15.96
CA PHE A 378 8.68 -13.93 -17.41
C PHE A 378 7.59 -14.73 -18.11
N LYS A 379 7.25 -15.91 -17.57
CA LYS A 379 6.23 -16.81 -18.13
C LYS A 379 5.56 -17.61 -17.02
N GLY A 380 4.23 -17.69 -17.06
CA GLY A 380 3.45 -18.49 -16.11
C GLY A 380 3.55 -18.03 -14.65
N ILE A 381 2.98 -18.82 -13.74
CA ILE A 381 3.13 -18.64 -12.30
C ILE A 381 4.32 -19.48 -11.86
N THR A 382 5.29 -18.87 -11.19
CA THR A 382 6.54 -19.55 -10.82
C THR A 382 6.78 -19.44 -9.32
N ASN A 383 6.97 -20.58 -8.65
CA ASN A 383 7.52 -20.62 -7.31
C ASN A 383 9.04 -20.57 -7.40
N TYR A 384 9.65 -19.78 -6.53
CA TYR A 384 11.10 -19.63 -6.50
C TYR A 384 11.65 -19.52 -5.09
N LYS A 385 12.95 -19.79 -4.97
CA LYS A 385 13.75 -19.60 -3.78
C LYS A 385 14.93 -18.71 -4.10
N ILE A 386 15.02 -17.57 -3.42
CA ILE A 386 16.11 -16.59 -3.59
C ILE A 386 17.03 -16.61 -2.37
N SER A 387 18.34 -16.52 -2.60
CA SER A 387 19.35 -16.42 -1.53
C SER A 387 20.55 -15.59 -1.95
N VAL A 388 21.14 -14.89 -0.99
CA VAL A 388 22.41 -14.16 -1.17
C VAL A 388 23.44 -14.77 -0.24
N MET A 389 24.64 -15.06 -0.73
CA MET A 389 25.73 -15.66 0.03
C MET A 389 27.06 -14.97 -0.31
N VAL A 390 28.00 -15.00 0.63
CA VAL A 390 29.40 -14.67 0.34
C VAL A 390 30.11 -15.97 0.05
N GLN A 391 30.69 -16.11 -1.15
CA GLN A 391 31.43 -17.28 -1.56
C GLN A 391 32.91 -16.93 -1.69
N ASP A 392 33.76 -17.68 -1.00
CA ASP A 392 35.20 -17.59 -1.20
C ASP A 392 35.60 -18.32 -2.49
N ASN A 393 36.42 -17.69 -3.32
CA ASN A 393 36.86 -18.15 -4.63
C ASN A 393 37.80 -19.38 -4.56
N PHE A 394 37.96 -20.01 -3.39
CA PHE A 394 38.85 -21.15 -3.19
C PHE A 394 38.40 -22.45 -3.90
N ASN A 395 37.23 -22.47 -4.55
CA ASN A 395 36.73 -23.65 -5.26
C ASN A 395 36.02 -23.32 -6.59
N GLN A 396 36.65 -22.54 -7.48
CA GLN A 396 36.44 -22.83 -8.90
C GLN A 396 37.10 -24.17 -9.21
N ASN A 397 36.34 -25.25 -9.04
CA ASN A 397 36.57 -26.47 -9.80
C ASN A 397 36.39 -26.12 -11.27
N VAL A 398 37.49 -25.67 -11.88
CA VAL A 398 37.74 -25.77 -13.32
C VAL A 398 37.30 -27.17 -13.71
N GLY A 399 36.28 -27.27 -14.56
CA GLY A 399 35.92 -28.52 -15.20
C GLY A 399 37.17 -29.11 -15.83
N GLN A 400 37.69 -30.16 -15.20
CA GLN A 400 38.67 -31.11 -15.73
C GLN A 400 39.88 -30.50 -16.47
N GLN A 401 40.80 -29.90 -15.72
CA GLN A 401 42.18 -30.34 -15.89
C GLN A 401 42.53 -31.18 -14.68
N ALA A 402 42.52 -32.49 -14.86
CA ALA A 402 43.20 -33.38 -13.95
C ALA A 402 44.67 -32.94 -13.91
N SER A 403 45.06 -32.27 -12.82
CA SER A 403 46.44 -32.26 -12.36
C SER A 403 46.77 -33.69 -11.97
N SER A 404 47.10 -34.50 -12.97
CA SER A 404 47.91 -35.69 -12.77
C SER A 404 49.15 -35.21 -12.07
N SER A 405 49.31 -35.71 -10.85
CA SER A 405 50.56 -35.76 -10.12
C SER A 405 51.72 -35.91 -11.11
N MET A 406 52.70 -35.02 -11.07
CA MET A 406 54.00 -35.29 -11.68
C MET A 406 54.67 -36.40 -10.87
N SER A 407 54.21 -37.63 -11.07
CA SER A 407 55.07 -38.79 -11.04
C SER A 407 55.38 -39.13 -12.49
N SER A 408 56.67 -39.15 -12.78
CA SER A 408 57.25 -39.30 -14.10
C SER A 408 56.99 -40.71 -14.62
N MET A 409 55.95 -40.88 -15.43
CA MET A 409 55.86 -41.96 -16.41
C MET A 409 55.17 -41.40 -17.66
N GLU A 410 55.95 -41.26 -18.74
CA GLU A 410 55.44 -40.93 -20.08
C GLU A 410 54.43 -42.01 -20.51
N LEU A 411 53.15 -41.69 -20.38
CA LEU A 411 52.07 -42.44 -21.00
C LEU A 411 51.77 -41.77 -22.34
N ASP A 412 51.98 -42.50 -23.42
CA ASP A 412 51.61 -42.10 -24.78
C ASP A 412 50.10 -41.79 -24.82
N THR A 413 49.74 -40.52 -25.06
CA THR A 413 48.35 -40.05 -25.14
C THR A 413 48.13 -39.42 -26.52
N GLU A 414 47.04 -39.81 -27.16
CA GLU A 414 46.66 -39.35 -28.51
C GLU A 414 45.38 -38.53 -28.44
N GLN A 415 45.26 -37.52 -29.31
CA GLN A 415 44.07 -36.69 -29.40
C GLN A 415 43.00 -37.38 -30.25
N CYS A 416 41.82 -37.60 -29.67
CA CYS A 416 40.66 -38.12 -30.38
C CYS A 416 40.22 -37.18 -31.51
N ARG A 417 40.08 -37.73 -32.72
CA ARG A 417 39.67 -36.95 -33.91
C ARG A 417 38.27 -36.36 -33.84
N ASN A 418 37.39 -36.91 -32.98
CA ASN A 418 36.01 -36.46 -32.83
C ASN A 418 35.84 -35.47 -31.67
N CYS A 419 36.10 -35.87 -30.43
CA CYS A 419 35.89 -35.00 -29.26
C CYS A 419 37.07 -34.11 -28.90
N LYS A 420 38.22 -34.24 -29.59
CA LYS A 420 39.46 -33.49 -29.34
C LYS A 420 40.08 -33.65 -27.95
N HIS A 421 39.61 -34.61 -27.14
CA HIS A 421 40.20 -34.96 -25.85
C HIS A 421 41.43 -35.86 -26.03
N TYR A 422 42.41 -35.73 -25.12
CA TYR A 422 43.60 -36.57 -25.08
C TYR A 422 43.30 -37.86 -24.31
N ILE A 423 43.49 -39.00 -24.97
CA ILE A 423 43.17 -40.34 -24.45
C ILE A 423 44.44 -41.19 -24.53
N PRO A 424 44.72 -42.07 -23.55
CA PRO A 424 45.87 -42.98 -23.65
C PRO A 424 45.84 -43.78 -24.96
N GLY A 425 46.97 -43.84 -25.67
CA GLY A 425 47.10 -44.46 -27.01
C GLY A 425 46.66 -45.93 -27.02
N ARG A 426 46.84 -46.64 -25.91
CA ARG A 426 46.32 -48.02 -25.72
C ARG A 426 44.78 -48.15 -25.84
N THR A 427 44.04 -47.06 -25.68
CA THR A 427 42.56 -47.02 -25.64
C THR A 427 41.95 -46.08 -26.68
N ILE A 428 42.77 -45.37 -27.46
CA ILE A 428 42.31 -44.36 -28.42
C ILE A 428 41.37 -44.96 -29.47
N ALA A 429 41.70 -46.12 -30.05
CA ALA A 429 40.88 -46.75 -31.09
C ALA A 429 39.48 -47.15 -30.56
N LEU A 430 39.39 -47.62 -29.32
CA LEU A 430 38.12 -48.00 -28.69
C LEU A 430 37.31 -46.75 -28.30
N HIS A 431 37.99 -45.72 -27.80
CA HIS A 431 37.36 -44.43 -27.51
C HIS A 431 36.86 -43.75 -28.78
N GLU A 432 37.63 -43.69 -29.86
CA GLU A 432 37.23 -43.08 -31.14
C GLU A 432 36.02 -43.80 -31.75
N ALA A 433 36.00 -45.14 -31.72
CA ALA A 433 34.87 -45.92 -32.20
C ALA A 433 33.60 -45.67 -31.38
N TYR A 434 33.71 -45.53 -30.06
CA TYR A 434 32.57 -45.21 -29.19
C TYR A 434 32.14 -43.74 -29.35
N CYS A 435 33.10 -42.83 -29.31
CA CYS A 435 32.89 -41.39 -29.38
C CYS A 435 32.25 -40.98 -30.72
N SER A 436 32.69 -41.53 -31.85
CA SER A 436 32.08 -41.27 -33.17
C SER A 436 30.65 -41.79 -33.30
N ARG A 437 30.27 -42.81 -32.51
CA ARG A 437 28.92 -43.40 -32.52
C ARG A 437 27.94 -42.71 -31.59
N HIS A 438 28.43 -42.06 -30.54
CA HIS A 438 27.56 -41.47 -29.50
C HIS A 438 27.64 -39.95 -29.44
N ASN A 439 28.68 -39.34 -30.03
CA ASN A 439 28.90 -37.90 -29.98
C ASN A 439 29.06 -37.30 -31.37
N VAL A 440 28.54 -36.10 -31.54
CA VAL A 440 28.64 -35.27 -32.74
C VAL A 440 29.21 -33.90 -32.37
N VAL A 441 30.10 -33.40 -33.20
CA VAL A 441 30.61 -32.02 -33.08
C VAL A 441 29.66 -31.08 -33.80
N CYS A 442 29.25 -30.00 -33.13
CA CYS A 442 28.46 -28.96 -33.75
C CYS A 442 29.22 -28.34 -34.93
N GLN A 443 28.57 -28.30 -36.10
CA GLN A 443 29.17 -27.81 -37.36
C GLN A 443 29.04 -26.30 -37.54
N HIS A 444 28.39 -25.59 -36.61
CA HIS A 444 28.29 -24.14 -36.68
C HIS A 444 29.67 -23.49 -36.56
N ALA A 445 29.95 -22.52 -37.44
CA ALA A 445 31.22 -21.81 -37.44
C ALA A 445 31.48 -21.17 -36.06
N GLY A 446 32.62 -21.50 -35.46
CA GLY A 446 33.02 -20.97 -34.16
C GLY A 446 32.44 -21.67 -32.92
N CYS A 447 31.56 -22.67 -33.07
CA CYS A 447 31.00 -23.40 -31.91
C CYS A 447 31.89 -24.55 -31.44
N GLY A 448 32.06 -25.58 -32.28
CA GLY A 448 32.96 -26.71 -32.01
C GLY A 448 32.60 -27.57 -30.78
N VAL A 449 31.42 -27.39 -30.18
CA VAL A 449 30.96 -28.16 -29.01
C VAL A 449 30.68 -29.61 -29.39
N VAL A 450 31.11 -30.54 -28.54
CA VAL A 450 30.88 -31.98 -28.70
C VAL A 450 29.65 -32.37 -27.89
N LEU A 451 28.61 -32.84 -28.55
CA LEU A 451 27.33 -33.18 -27.94
C LEU A 451 27.03 -34.65 -28.12
N ARG A 452 26.25 -35.26 -27.22
CA ARG A 452 25.69 -36.58 -27.50
C ARG A 452 24.70 -36.48 -28.65
N ILE A 453 24.62 -37.52 -29.47
CA ILE A 453 23.72 -37.53 -30.64
C ILE A 453 22.26 -37.28 -30.22
N GLU A 454 21.83 -37.82 -29.08
CA GLU A 454 20.49 -37.63 -28.54
C GLU A 454 20.21 -36.17 -28.15
N GLU A 455 21.21 -35.47 -27.60
CA GLU A 455 21.13 -34.09 -27.13
C GLU A 455 21.40 -33.07 -28.24
N SER A 456 22.05 -33.50 -29.34
CA SER A 456 22.40 -32.63 -30.47
C SER A 456 21.20 -31.94 -31.12
N LYS A 457 20.02 -32.58 -31.07
CA LYS A 457 18.76 -32.01 -31.58
C LYS A 457 18.29 -30.80 -30.79
N ASN A 458 18.67 -30.71 -29.52
CA ASN A 458 18.29 -29.62 -28.65
C ASN A 458 19.28 -28.45 -28.73
N HIS A 459 20.42 -28.60 -29.40
CA HIS A 459 21.42 -27.53 -29.54
C HIS A 459 21.17 -26.73 -30.81
N ILE A 460 20.84 -25.45 -30.66
CA ILE A 460 20.53 -24.55 -31.78
C ILE A 460 21.32 -23.26 -31.63
N HIS A 461 21.63 -22.62 -32.76
CA HIS A 461 22.23 -21.30 -32.81
C HIS A 461 21.19 -20.24 -33.14
N CYS A 462 21.30 -19.08 -32.50
CA CYS A 462 20.50 -17.92 -32.87
C CYS A 462 20.91 -17.42 -34.26
N GLY A 463 19.95 -17.24 -35.15
CA GLY A 463 20.21 -16.77 -36.53
C GLY A 463 20.64 -15.30 -36.64
N ARG A 464 20.57 -14.51 -35.56
CA ARG A 464 20.99 -13.09 -35.54
C ARG A 464 22.38 -12.89 -34.93
N CYS A 465 22.65 -13.47 -33.76
CA CYS A 465 23.92 -13.30 -33.05
C CYS A 465 24.87 -14.51 -33.13
N GLY A 466 24.41 -15.67 -33.63
CA GLY A 466 25.22 -16.89 -33.76
C GLY A 466 25.51 -17.64 -32.47
N GLN A 467 25.05 -17.14 -31.31
CA GLN A 467 25.22 -17.78 -30.01
C GLN A 467 24.45 -19.10 -29.93
N ALA A 468 25.01 -20.07 -29.19
CA ALA A 468 24.46 -21.41 -29.06
C ALA A 468 23.60 -21.54 -27.81
N PHE A 469 22.44 -22.18 -27.93
CA PHE A 469 21.42 -22.32 -26.89
C PHE A 469 20.76 -23.70 -26.95
N GLN A 470 20.04 -24.06 -25.88
CA GLN A 470 19.07 -25.14 -25.98
C GLN A 470 17.80 -24.68 -26.71
N GLN A 471 17.09 -25.60 -27.36
CA GLN A 471 15.84 -25.31 -28.11
C GLN A 471 14.83 -24.51 -27.28
N ALA A 472 14.68 -24.84 -26.00
CA ALA A 472 13.75 -24.15 -25.08
C ALA A 472 14.20 -22.72 -24.74
N GLU A 473 15.50 -22.43 -24.76
CA GLU A 473 16.09 -21.12 -24.42
C GLU A 473 16.01 -20.12 -25.57
N LEU A 474 15.90 -20.62 -26.81
CA LEU A 474 15.94 -19.77 -27.99
C LEU A 474 14.75 -18.81 -28.07
N GLU A 475 13.54 -19.24 -27.69
CA GLU A 475 12.36 -18.38 -27.70
C GLU A 475 12.53 -17.16 -26.77
N LYS A 476 13.04 -17.42 -25.56
CA LYS A 476 13.33 -16.36 -24.59
C LYS A 476 14.48 -15.46 -25.05
N HIS A 477 15.54 -16.03 -25.61
CA HIS A 477 16.66 -15.27 -26.17
C HIS A 477 16.18 -14.28 -27.25
N MET A 478 15.34 -14.75 -28.19
CA MET A 478 14.78 -13.90 -29.23
C MET A 478 13.93 -12.76 -28.67
N LYS A 479 13.08 -13.04 -27.67
CA LYS A 479 12.22 -12.04 -27.03
C LYS A 479 13.01 -11.00 -26.21
N VAL A 480 14.04 -11.44 -25.49
CA VAL A 480 14.80 -10.54 -24.61
C VAL A 480 15.81 -9.70 -25.38
N PHE A 481 16.52 -10.27 -26.35
CA PHE A 481 17.67 -9.62 -26.98
C PHE A 481 17.38 -9.03 -28.36
N HIS A 482 16.42 -9.61 -29.09
CA HIS A 482 16.13 -9.25 -30.49
C HIS A 482 14.74 -8.64 -30.72
N GLU A 483 13.90 -8.55 -29.68
CA GLU A 483 12.64 -7.80 -29.75
C GLU A 483 12.94 -6.29 -29.81
N PRO A 484 12.38 -5.56 -30.79
CA PRO A 484 12.68 -4.14 -30.95
C PRO A 484 12.10 -3.29 -29.81
N LEU A 485 12.96 -2.55 -29.13
CA LEU A 485 12.58 -1.66 -28.04
C LEU A 485 12.39 -0.23 -28.56
N HIS A 486 11.34 0.44 -28.09
CA HIS A 486 10.99 1.80 -28.50
C HIS A 486 11.52 2.80 -27.48
N CYS A 487 12.36 3.71 -27.94
CA CYS A 487 12.81 4.85 -27.13
C CYS A 487 11.77 5.98 -27.19
N PRO A 488 11.54 6.74 -26.10
CA PRO A 488 10.65 7.90 -26.10
C PRO A 488 10.99 8.97 -27.17
N CYS A 489 12.21 8.98 -27.70
CA CYS A 489 12.62 9.85 -28.82
C CYS A 489 12.20 9.34 -30.22
N GLY A 490 11.52 8.19 -30.31
CA GLY A 490 10.99 7.62 -31.57
C GLY A 490 11.92 6.63 -32.28
N ILE A 491 13.11 6.34 -31.72
CA ILE A 491 14.06 5.37 -32.28
C ILE A 491 13.70 3.95 -31.80
N ILE A 492 13.82 2.98 -32.71
CA ILE A 492 13.59 1.55 -32.44
C ILE A 492 14.94 0.82 -32.56
N LEU A 493 15.38 0.15 -31.49
CA LEU A 493 16.66 -0.58 -31.43
C LEU A 493 16.51 -1.93 -30.74
N GLU A 494 17.38 -2.89 -31.07
CA GLU A 494 17.51 -4.14 -30.30
C GLU A 494 18.26 -3.90 -28.97
N LYS A 495 18.18 -4.83 -28.02
CA LYS A 495 18.67 -4.62 -26.64
C LYS A 495 20.14 -4.22 -26.56
N GLU A 496 21.03 -4.91 -27.27
CA GLU A 496 22.47 -4.60 -27.27
C GLU A 496 22.75 -3.19 -27.81
N GLN A 497 22.04 -2.81 -28.87
CA GLN A 497 22.15 -1.48 -29.48
C GLN A 497 21.59 -0.41 -28.55
N MET A 498 20.49 -0.68 -27.85
CA MET A 498 19.88 0.27 -26.93
C MET A 498 20.73 0.50 -25.67
N VAL A 499 21.37 -0.55 -25.14
CA VAL A 499 22.34 -0.41 -24.03
C VAL A 499 23.53 0.46 -24.45
N SER A 500 24.03 0.29 -25.69
CA SER A 500 25.11 1.14 -26.21
C SER A 500 24.66 2.60 -26.44
N PHE A 501 23.42 2.80 -26.88
CA PHE A 501 22.82 4.11 -27.14
C PHE A 501 22.56 4.91 -25.84
N MET A 502 22.20 4.23 -24.75
CA MET A 502 21.99 4.87 -23.43
C MET A 502 23.28 5.11 -22.63
N SER A 503 24.46 4.81 -23.20
CA SER A 503 25.75 5.14 -22.59
C SER A 503 25.98 6.67 -22.62
N PRO A 504 26.68 7.26 -21.63
CA PRO A 504 26.77 8.72 -21.44
C PRO A 504 27.48 9.50 -22.57
N THR A 505 27.91 8.82 -23.62
CA THR A 505 28.58 9.42 -24.78
C THR A 505 27.60 9.80 -25.90
N LEU A 506 26.37 9.26 -25.88
CA LEU A 506 25.36 9.44 -26.93
C LEU A 506 23.95 9.59 -26.34
N SER A 507 23.80 10.34 -25.24
CA SER A 507 22.47 10.62 -24.69
C SER A 507 21.80 11.78 -25.43
N CYS A 508 20.50 11.62 -25.71
CA CYS A 508 19.57 12.68 -26.10
C CYS A 508 19.26 13.64 -24.94
#